data_AF-A0A1H8V6U6-F1
#
_entry.id   AF-A0A1H8V6U6-F1
#
_cell.length_a   1.000
_cell.length_b   1.000
_cell.length_c   1.000
_cell.angle_alpha   90.00
_cell.angle_beta   90.00
_cell.angle_gamma   90.00
#
_symmetry.space_group_name_H-M   'P 1'
#
loop_
_entity.id
_entity.type
_entity.pdbx_description
1 polymer ?
#
loop_
_entity_poly.entity_id
_entity_poly.type
_entity_poly.pdbx_seq_one_letter_code
_entity_poly.pdbx_strand_id
1 'polypeptide(L)'
;MPEVIAVGPLRLDSVLLAALIAGAAGFIAIKLKLTGTERSELWGQLYVNAAIITLLSWKLLFLLREPSMLWERPSSLVIVRGSGFDAMNGFAASIVYIAYVRYRRRIPSLVMLDTWPFALIPACLAWTLLTDLRYGIGYVVLYALVYAAMLRVDAEAGSGRLASIALLGSGLGGLLVSLFAPYAPGVVPELTLGLTRLQWLFVGCGLVGALLPLSEPARDKDEHKEKESRTY
;
A
#
# COMPACT_ATOMS: atom_id res chain seq x y z
N MET A 1 8.81 16.15 10.39
CA MET A 1 7.68 17.00 10.89
C MET A 1 7.82 17.17 12.41
N PRO A 2 7.29 18.25 13.03
CA PRO A 2 7.24 18.34 14.49
C PRO A 2 6.46 17.14 15.05
N GLU A 3 6.98 16.47 16.07
CA GLU A 3 6.43 15.19 16.57
C GLU A 3 4.96 15.30 16.99
N VAL A 4 4.53 16.48 17.45
CA VAL A 4 3.17 16.75 17.91
C VAL A 4 2.68 18.06 17.33
N ILE A 5 1.55 18.03 16.63
CA ILE A 5 0.81 19.23 16.25
C ILE A 5 -0.24 19.45 17.34
N ALA A 6 -0.01 20.44 18.19
CA ALA A 6 -0.96 20.82 19.23
C ALA A 6 -1.92 21.89 18.68
N VAL A 7 -3.20 21.56 18.58
CA VAL A 7 -4.27 22.54 18.31
C VAL A 7 -5.07 22.69 19.60
N GLY A 8 -4.68 23.65 20.44
CA GLY A 8 -5.25 23.83 21.77
C GLY A 8 -5.01 22.60 22.67
N PRO A 9 -6.04 22.02 23.33
CA PRO A 9 -5.89 20.83 24.18
C PRO A 9 -5.71 19.52 23.38
N LEU A 10 -5.93 19.54 22.06
CA LEU A 10 -5.78 18.36 21.21
C LEU A 10 -4.32 18.23 20.74
N ARG A 11 -3.64 17.22 21.28
CA ARG A 11 -2.31 16.79 20.82
C ARG A 11 -2.48 15.72 19.75
N LEU A 12 -2.37 16.11 18.48
CA LEU A 12 -2.36 15.16 17.38
C LEU A 12 -0.92 14.73 17.07
N ASP A 13 -0.71 13.43 17.07
CA ASP A 13 0.53 12.82 16.60
C ASP A 13 0.67 13.07 15.09
N SER A 14 1.75 13.74 14.71
CA SER A 14 2.03 14.08 13.31
C SER A 14 2.15 12.83 12.42
N VAL A 15 2.64 11.73 12.98
CA VAL A 15 2.81 10.44 12.28
C VAL A 15 1.44 9.83 11.99
N LEU A 16 0.53 9.84 12.97
CA LEU A 16 -0.84 9.35 12.77
C LEU A 16 -1.58 10.22 11.74
N LEU A 17 -1.43 11.54 11.82
CA LEU A 17 -2.05 12.45 10.87
C LEU A 17 -1.52 12.20 9.44
N ALA A 18 -0.21 12.04 9.29
CA ALA A 18 0.40 11.68 8.00
C ALA A 18 -0.12 10.33 7.49
N ALA A 19 -0.30 9.34 8.36
CA ALA A 19 -0.85 8.02 7.98
C ALA A 19 -2.31 8.13 7.52
N LEU A 20 -3.12 8.94 8.22
CA LEU A 20 -4.52 9.17 7.85
C LEU A 20 -4.64 9.92 6.52
N ILE A 21 -3.82 10.96 6.29
CA ILE A 21 -3.81 11.69 5.02
C ILE A 21 -3.32 10.78 3.88
N ALA A 22 -2.28 9.98 4.11
CA ALA A 22 -1.80 9.01 3.14
C ALA A 22 -2.86 7.95 2.79
N GLY A 23 -3.53 7.39 3.80
CA GLY A 23 -4.65 6.48 3.61
C GLY A 23 -5.82 7.12 2.85
N ALA A 24 -6.16 8.37 3.19
CA ALA A 24 -7.20 9.12 2.48
C ALA A 24 -6.83 9.36 1.01
N ALA A 25 -5.57 9.69 0.70
CA ALA A 25 -5.09 9.85 -0.67
C ALA A 25 -5.22 8.54 -1.46
N GLY A 26 -4.85 7.40 -0.86
CA GLY A 26 -5.04 6.07 -1.46
C GLY A 26 -6.52 5.74 -1.70
N PHE A 27 -7.40 6.02 -0.72
CA PHE A 27 -8.83 5.81 -0.84
C PHE A 27 -9.47 6.66 -1.94
N ILE A 28 -9.10 7.95 -2.03
CA ILE A 28 -9.60 8.84 -3.07
C ILE A 28 -9.16 8.34 -4.45
N ALA A 29 -7.89 7.95 -4.59
CA ALA A 29 -7.35 7.46 -5.86
C ALA A 29 -8.07 6.20 -6.37
N ILE A 30 -8.26 5.20 -5.51
CA ILE A 30 -8.98 3.97 -5.89
C ILE A 30 -10.46 4.25 -6.18
N LYS A 31 -11.11 5.14 -5.40
CA LYS A 31 -12.51 5.53 -5.62
C LYS A 31 -12.69 6.22 -6.97
N LEU A 32 -11.81 7.17 -7.32
CA LEU A 32 -11.83 7.84 -8.62
C LEU A 32 -11.65 6.83 -9.76
N LYS A 33 -10.69 5.89 -9.63
CA LYS A 33 -10.45 4.88 -10.67
C LYS A 33 -11.63 3.93 -10.87
N LEU A 34 -12.33 3.58 -9.79
CA LEU A 34 -13.46 2.65 -9.82
C LEU A 34 -14.82 3.35 -9.98
N THR A 35 -14.86 4.66 -10.15
CA THR A 35 -16.14 5.40 -10.28
C THR A 35 -16.88 4.89 -11.51
N GLY A 36 -18.17 4.55 -11.34
CA GLY A 36 -19.01 4.00 -12.41
C GLY A 36 -18.93 2.47 -12.58
N THR A 37 -18.12 1.77 -11.79
CA THR A 37 -18.12 0.29 -11.76
C THR A 37 -19.04 -0.23 -10.66
N GLU A 38 -19.77 -1.32 -10.92
CA GLU A 38 -20.63 -1.99 -9.92
C GLU A 38 -19.85 -2.43 -8.67
N ARG A 39 -18.54 -2.64 -8.81
CA ARG A 39 -17.65 -3.10 -7.72
C ARG A 39 -17.09 -1.97 -6.87
N SER A 40 -17.33 -0.70 -7.22
CA SER A 40 -16.77 0.47 -6.52
C SER A 40 -17.10 0.46 -5.02
N GLU A 41 -18.35 0.16 -4.68
CA GLU A 41 -18.79 0.13 -3.28
C GLU A 41 -18.12 -0.99 -2.49
N LEU A 42 -17.96 -2.18 -3.09
CA LEU A 42 -17.29 -3.32 -2.45
C LEU A 42 -15.83 -3.00 -2.14
N TRP A 43 -15.10 -2.39 -3.09
CA TRP A 43 -13.71 -1.98 -2.90
C TRP A 43 -13.59 -0.88 -1.84
N GLY A 44 -14.51 0.08 -1.83
CA GLY A 44 -14.57 1.12 -0.82
C GLY A 44 -14.78 0.57 0.58
N GLN A 45 -15.76 -0.33 0.75
CA GLN A 45 -16.02 -1.00 2.03
C GLN A 45 -14.81 -1.85 2.48
N LEU A 46 -14.18 -2.59 1.56
CA LEU A 46 -12.99 -3.40 1.87
C LEU A 46 -11.83 -2.53 2.36
N TYR A 47 -11.58 -1.39 1.71
CA TYR A 47 -10.53 -0.45 2.08
C TYR A 47 -10.79 0.16 3.46
N VAL A 48 -12.01 0.66 3.70
CA VAL A 48 -12.39 1.26 4.98
C VAL A 48 -12.32 0.23 6.11
N ASN A 49 -12.81 -0.99 5.88
CA ASN A 49 -12.73 -2.06 6.88
C ASN A 49 -11.27 -2.45 7.20
N ALA A 50 -10.41 -2.54 6.19
CA ALA A 50 -8.98 -2.80 6.39
C ALA A 50 -8.29 -1.67 7.18
N ALA A 51 -8.64 -0.42 6.90
CA ALA A 51 -8.15 0.75 7.64
C ALA A 51 -8.63 0.73 9.10
N ILE A 52 -9.91 0.44 9.35
CA ILE A 52 -10.48 0.32 10.70
C ILE A 52 -9.79 -0.80 11.47
N ILE A 53 -9.61 -1.99 10.87
CA ILE A 53 -8.91 -3.12 11.53
C ILE A 53 -7.49 -2.72 11.90
N THR A 54 -6.79 -2.04 10.99
CA THR A 54 -5.41 -1.58 11.22
C THR A 54 -5.35 -0.55 12.36
N LEU A 55 -6.27 0.43 12.38
CA LEU A 55 -6.36 1.46 13.42
C LEU A 55 -6.76 0.89 14.78
N LEU A 56 -7.76 0.00 14.82
CA LEU A 56 -8.19 -0.66 16.04
C LEU A 56 -7.09 -1.54 16.61
N SER A 57 -6.38 -2.30 15.77
CA SER A 57 -5.24 -3.10 16.21
C SER A 57 -4.11 -2.20 16.72
N TRP A 58 -3.76 -1.15 15.99
CA TRP A 58 -2.75 -0.19 16.45
C TRP A 58 -3.11 0.42 17.81
N LYS A 59 -4.40 0.70 18.05
CA LYS A 59 -4.85 1.32 19.29
C LYS A 59 -5.12 0.35 20.43
N LEU A 60 -5.52 -0.89 20.17
CA LEU A 60 -6.01 -1.83 21.21
C LEU A 60 -5.07 -2.99 21.46
N LEU A 61 -4.10 -3.28 20.58
CA LEU A 61 -3.26 -4.46 20.71
C LEU A 61 -2.34 -4.39 21.95
N PHE A 62 -2.05 -3.20 22.47
CA PHE A 62 -1.36 -3.05 23.76
C PHE A 62 -2.14 -3.67 24.93
N LEU A 63 -3.48 -3.68 24.86
CA LEU A 63 -4.36 -4.25 25.89
C LEU A 63 -4.22 -5.76 26.00
N LEU A 64 -3.91 -6.43 24.88
CA LEU A 64 -3.67 -7.87 24.88
C LEU A 64 -2.35 -8.23 25.54
N ARG A 65 -1.38 -7.31 25.55
CA ARG A 65 -0.07 -7.53 26.17
C ARG A 65 -0.09 -7.23 27.66
N GLU A 66 -0.78 -6.17 28.06
CA GLU A 66 -0.84 -5.69 29.45
C GLU A 66 -2.29 -5.49 29.90
N PRO A 67 -3.06 -6.59 30.08
CA PRO A 67 -4.48 -6.50 30.44
C PRO A 67 -4.71 -5.89 31.82
N SER A 68 -3.72 -5.93 32.73
CA SER A 68 -3.80 -5.30 34.05
C SER A 68 -3.91 -3.77 33.97
N MET A 69 -3.38 -3.13 32.93
CA MET A 69 -3.48 -1.67 32.76
C MET A 69 -4.93 -1.17 32.62
N LEU A 70 -5.85 -2.00 32.10
CA LEU A 70 -7.27 -1.65 31.99
C LEU A 70 -7.92 -1.44 33.36
N TRP A 71 -7.55 -2.29 34.33
CA TRP A 71 -8.11 -2.27 35.67
C TRP A 71 -7.50 -1.17 36.52
N GLU A 72 -6.21 -0.90 36.35
CA GLU A 72 -5.50 0.10 37.15
C GLU A 72 -5.71 1.53 36.63
N ARG A 73 -5.78 1.70 35.30
CA ARG A 73 -5.85 3.03 34.66
C ARG A 73 -6.73 2.96 33.40
N PRO A 74 -8.06 3.04 33.50
CA PRO A 74 -8.95 3.00 32.34
C PRO A 74 -8.72 4.18 31.38
N SER A 75 -8.17 5.30 31.87
CA SER A 75 -7.76 6.44 31.05
C SER A 75 -6.60 6.14 30.09
N SER A 76 -5.85 5.06 30.32
CA SER A 76 -4.76 4.60 29.44
C SER A 76 -5.26 4.29 28.02
N LEU A 77 -6.52 3.88 27.86
CA LEU A 77 -7.15 3.66 26.55
C LEU A 77 -7.07 4.88 25.65
N VAL A 78 -7.24 6.08 26.21
CA VAL A 78 -7.21 7.32 25.42
C VAL A 78 -5.77 7.83 25.28
N ILE A 79 -4.98 7.72 26.34
CA ILE A 79 -3.68 8.39 26.49
C ILE A 79 -2.51 7.61 25.89
N VAL A 80 -2.54 6.27 25.92
CA VAL A 80 -1.42 5.44 25.45
C VAL A 80 -1.37 5.46 23.92
N ARG A 81 -0.18 5.80 23.39
CA ARG A 81 0.14 5.79 21.97
C ARG A 81 0.48 4.37 21.54
N GLY A 82 -0.15 3.90 20.46
CA GLY A 82 0.16 2.59 19.89
C GLY A 82 1.59 2.55 19.35
N SER A 83 2.28 1.43 19.52
CA SER A 83 3.65 1.26 19.02
C SER A 83 3.68 0.96 17.51
N GLY A 84 4.82 1.18 16.85
CA GLY A 84 5.00 0.76 15.46
C GLY A 84 4.83 -0.76 15.26
N PHE A 85 5.12 -1.55 16.28
CA PHE A 85 4.86 -2.99 16.29
C PHE A 85 3.36 -3.30 16.29
N ASP A 86 2.53 -2.53 17.02
CA ASP A 86 1.06 -2.69 16.97
C ASP A 86 0.51 -2.38 15.57
N ALA A 87 1.05 -1.34 14.93
CA ALA A 87 0.66 -0.98 13.57
C ALA A 87 0.99 -2.10 12.57
N MET A 88 2.16 -2.72 12.68
CA MET A 88 2.57 -3.83 11.82
C MET A 88 1.65 -5.06 11.98
N ASN A 89 1.29 -5.40 13.22
CA ASN A 89 0.33 -6.48 13.49
C ASN A 89 -1.08 -6.14 12.98
N GLY A 90 -1.51 -4.88 13.11
CA GLY A 90 -2.77 -4.41 12.53
C GLY A 90 -2.81 -4.51 11.01
N PHE A 91 -1.70 -4.19 10.36
CA PHE A 91 -1.55 -4.37 8.92
C PHE A 91 -1.57 -5.85 8.51
N ALA A 92 -0.90 -6.72 9.26
CA ALA A 92 -0.98 -8.16 9.02
C ALA A 92 -2.41 -8.69 9.19
N ALA A 93 -3.13 -8.25 10.24
CA ALA A 93 -4.52 -8.62 10.46
C ALA A 93 -5.45 -8.14 9.34
N SER A 94 -5.22 -6.93 8.79
CA SER A 94 -6.02 -6.42 7.68
C SER A 94 -5.75 -7.17 6.37
N ILE A 95 -4.50 -7.61 6.12
CA ILE A 95 -4.19 -8.53 5.00
C ILE A 95 -4.95 -9.85 5.15
N VAL A 96 -4.95 -10.46 6.35
CA VAL A 96 -5.69 -11.70 6.62
C VAL A 96 -7.19 -11.50 6.39
N TYR A 97 -7.75 -10.37 6.84
CA TYR A 97 -9.14 -10.02 6.58
C TYR A 97 -9.44 -9.90 5.08
N ILE A 98 -8.60 -9.19 4.32
CA ILE A 98 -8.75 -9.04 2.87
C ILE A 98 -8.68 -10.41 2.18
N ALA A 99 -7.75 -11.28 2.59
CA ALA A 99 -7.63 -12.64 2.08
C ALA A 99 -8.88 -13.49 2.39
N TYR A 100 -9.45 -13.35 3.60
CA TYR A 100 -10.68 -14.02 4.00
C TYR A 100 -11.88 -13.54 3.17
N VAL A 101 -12.06 -12.21 3.02
CA VAL A 101 -13.15 -11.64 2.20
C VAL A 101 -12.99 -12.05 0.74
N ARG A 102 -11.77 -12.02 0.19
CA ARG A 102 -11.48 -12.53 -1.15
C ARG A 102 -11.96 -13.96 -1.33
N TYR A 103 -11.60 -14.85 -0.40
CA TYR A 103 -12.01 -16.26 -0.45
C TYR A 103 -13.54 -16.42 -0.40
N ARG A 104 -14.20 -15.70 0.52
CA ARG A 104 -15.66 -15.74 0.67
C ARG A 104 -16.41 -15.18 -0.53
N ARG A 105 -15.89 -14.12 -1.16
CA ARG A 105 -16.51 -13.42 -2.30
C ARG A 105 -16.03 -13.93 -3.66
N ARG A 106 -15.15 -14.95 -3.69
CA ARG A 106 -14.54 -15.55 -4.90
C ARG A 106 -13.94 -14.51 -5.86
N ILE A 107 -13.30 -13.48 -5.33
CA ILE A 107 -12.65 -12.45 -6.16
C ILE A 107 -11.34 -13.05 -6.74
N PRO A 108 -11.11 -12.99 -8.07
CA PRO A 108 -9.87 -13.46 -8.67
C PRO A 108 -8.66 -12.72 -8.08
N SER A 109 -7.57 -13.45 -7.78
CA SER A 109 -6.36 -12.88 -7.19
C SER A 109 -5.75 -11.78 -8.05
N LEU A 110 -5.73 -11.99 -9.37
CA LEU A 110 -5.15 -11.02 -10.31
C LEU A 110 -5.94 -9.71 -10.35
N VAL A 111 -7.28 -9.77 -10.30
CA VAL A 111 -8.12 -8.57 -10.24
C VAL A 111 -7.79 -7.76 -8.98
N MET A 112 -7.62 -8.46 -7.86
CA MET A 112 -7.26 -7.82 -6.60
C MET A 112 -5.87 -7.19 -6.67
N LEU A 113 -4.88 -7.93 -7.18
CA LEU A 113 -3.50 -7.45 -7.35
C LEU A 113 -3.39 -6.28 -8.33
N ASP A 114 -4.23 -6.21 -9.37
CA ASP A 114 -4.24 -5.07 -10.31
C ASP A 114 -4.90 -3.82 -9.70
N THR A 115 -5.81 -4.00 -8.73
CA THR A 115 -6.59 -2.89 -8.17
C THR A 115 -5.88 -2.23 -6.99
N TRP A 116 -5.28 -3.01 -6.08
CA TRP A 116 -4.61 -2.50 -4.87
C TRP A 116 -3.51 -1.45 -5.12
N PRO A 117 -2.66 -1.58 -6.16
CA PRO A 117 -1.65 -0.58 -6.47
C PRO A 117 -2.18 0.84 -6.67
N PHE A 118 -3.41 1.00 -7.17
CA PHE A 118 -4.04 2.32 -7.30
C PHE A 118 -4.35 2.98 -5.95
N ALA A 119 -4.45 2.21 -4.87
CA ALA A 119 -4.57 2.76 -3.52
C ALA A 119 -3.21 2.89 -2.84
N LEU A 120 -2.34 1.89 -2.99
CA LEU A 120 -1.06 1.82 -2.28
C LEU A 120 -0.05 2.85 -2.78
N ILE A 121 0.09 3.03 -4.10
CA ILE A 121 1.11 3.95 -4.64
C ILE A 121 0.81 5.41 -4.27
N PRO A 122 -0.42 5.92 -4.43
CA PRO A 122 -0.77 7.27 -3.97
C PRO A 122 -0.63 7.44 -2.46
N ALA A 123 -0.93 6.40 -1.66
CA ALA A 123 -0.71 6.44 -0.22
C ALA A 123 0.79 6.55 0.12
N CYS A 124 1.66 5.75 -0.51
CA CYS A 124 3.10 5.83 -0.34
C CYS A 124 3.67 7.20 -0.79
N LEU A 125 3.17 7.73 -1.90
CA LEU A 125 3.53 9.05 -2.40
C LEU A 125 3.15 10.14 -1.38
N ALA A 126 1.90 10.15 -0.93
CA ALA A 126 1.44 11.12 0.07
C ALA A 126 2.21 10.99 1.40
N TRP A 127 2.46 9.77 1.86
CA TRP A 127 3.27 9.51 3.05
C TRP A 127 4.68 10.10 2.92
N THR A 128 5.40 9.76 1.85
CA THR A 128 6.77 10.25 1.62
C THR A 128 6.83 11.77 1.48
N LEU A 129 5.81 12.38 0.87
CA LEU A 129 5.70 13.84 0.75
C LEU A 129 5.52 14.52 2.11
N LEU A 130 4.76 13.89 3.03
CA LEU A 130 4.45 14.44 4.34
C LEU A 130 5.57 14.21 5.36
N THR A 131 6.17 13.02 5.39
CA THR A 131 7.13 12.66 6.45
C THR A 131 8.54 13.13 6.12
N ASP A 132 9.01 12.87 4.90
CA ASP A 132 10.44 12.87 4.58
C ASP A 132 10.77 13.55 3.25
N LEU A 133 10.05 14.62 2.88
CA LEU A 133 10.20 15.29 1.58
C LEU A 133 11.66 15.55 1.14
N ARG A 134 12.53 15.97 2.07
CA ARG A 134 13.93 16.31 1.79
C ARG A 134 14.79 15.10 1.42
N TYR A 135 14.56 13.95 2.04
CA TYR A 135 15.33 12.72 1.84
C TYR A 135 14.61 11.75 0.90
N GLY A 136 13.30 11.91 0.74
CA GLY A 136 12.40 11.04 0.01
C GLY A 136 12.06 11.50 -1.40
N ILE A 137 12.63 12.62 -1.90
CA ILE A 137 12.25 13.18 -3.21
C ILE A 137 12.42 12.19 -4.36
N GLY A 138 13.46 11.34 -4.31
CA GLY A 138 13.67 10.27 -5.29
C GLY A 138 12.52 9.25 -5.30
N TYR A 139 12.01 8.89 -4.12
CA TYR A 139 10.87 7.98 -3.99
C TYR A 139 9.57 8.64 -4.44
N VAL A 140 9.37 9.93 -4.15
CA VAL A 140 8.21 10.68 -4.63
C VAL A 140 8.17 10.70 -6.16
N VAL A 141 9.29 11.04 -6.81
CA VAL A 141 9.41 11.05 -8.28
C VAL A 141 9.17 9.65 -8.83
N LEU A 142 9.78 8.63 -8.24
CA LEU A 142 9.57 7.23 -8.64
C LEU A 142 8.09 6.84 -8.57
N TYR A 143 7.44 7.01 -7.42
CA TYR A 143 6.04 6.62 -7.24
C TYR A 143 5.11 7.41 -8.15
N ALA A 144 5.41 8.70 -8.41
CA ALA A 144 4.68 9.49 -9.37
C ALA A 144 4.82 8.94 -10.80
N LEU A 145 6.03 8.56 -11.22
CA LEU A 145 6.27 7.96 -12.54
C LEU A 145 5.60 6.60 -12.69
N VAL A 146 5.69 5.73 -11.67
CA VAL A 146 5.03 4.42 -11.68
C VAL A 146 3.50 4.58 -11.74
N TYR A 147 2.95 5.50 -10.95
CA TYR A 147 1.51 5.78 -10.97
C TYR A 147 1.07 6.36 -12.32
N ALA A 148 1.82 7.29 -12.91
CA ALA A 148 1.56 7.83 -14.23
C ALA A 148 1.64 6.75 -15.32
N ALA A 149 2.61 5.82 -15.23
CA ALA A 149 2.71 4.68 -16.14
C ALA A 149 1.49 3.77 -16.05
N MET A 150 1.02 3.47 -14.83
CA MET A 150 -0.20 2.68 -14.62
C MET A 150 -1.45 3.34 -15.18
N LEU A 151 -1.58 4.67 -15.07
CA LEU A 151 -2.73 5.40 -15.61
C LEU A 151 -2.75 5.43 -17.14
N ARG A 152 -1.59 5.28 -17.80
CA ARG A 152 -1.46 5.27 -19.27
C ARG A 152 -1.67 3.90 -19.90
N VAL A 153 -1.60 2.83 -19.10
CA VAL A 153 -1.75 1.47 -19.61
C VAL A 153 -3.22 1.07 -19.56
N ASP A 154 -3.82 0.91 -20.74
CA ASP A 154 -5.10 0.24 -20.88
C ASP A 154 -4.89 -1.27 -20.69
N ALA A 155 -5.13 -1.72 -19.47
CA ALA A 155 -5.12 -3.12 -19.10
C ALA A 155 -6.44 -3.47 -18.40
N GLU A 156 -7.04 -4.57 -18.82
CA GLU A 156 -8.21 -5.12 -18.15
C GLU A 156 -7.86 -5.59 -16.74
N ALA A 157 -8.78 -5.36 -15.80
CA ALA A 157 -8.62 -5.81 -14.43
C ALA A 157 -8.61 -7.34 -14.39
N GLY A 158 -7.53 -7.93 -13.87
CA GLY A 158 -7.33 -9.38 -13.85
C GLY A 158 -6.26 -9.88 -14.82
N SER A 159 -5.67 -8.99 -15.64
CA SER A 159 -4.54 -9.32 -16.51
C SER A 159 -3.23 -9.55 -15.73
N GLY A 160 -3.11 -8.99 -14.52
CA GLY A 160 -1.88 -9.00 -13.72
C GLY A 160 -0.86 -7.95 -14.18
N ARG A 161 -1.14 -7.22 -15.27
CA ARG A 161 -0.20 -6.28 -15.88
C ARG A 161 -0.01 -5.03 -15.02
N LEU A 162 -1.08 -4.52 -14.41
CA LEU A 162 -1.00 -3.34 -13.55
C LEU A 162 -0.28 -3.69 -12.24
N ALA A 163 -0.54 -4.88 -11.70
CA ALA A 163 0.18 -5.42 -10.56
C ALA A 163 1.68 -5.56 -10.85
N SER A 164 2.03 -6.13 -12.01
CA SER A 164 3.43 -6.32 -12.41
C SER A 164 4.16 -4.99 -12.61
N ILE A 165 3.55 -4.01 -13.30
CA ILE A 165 4.13 -2.66 -13.45
C ILE A 165 4.36 -2.01 -12.08
N ALA A 166 3.37 -2.09 -11.19
CA ALA A 166 3.48 -1.54 -9.84
C ALA A 166 4.62 -2.19 -9.06
N LEU A 167 4.70 -3.53 -9.06
CA LEU A 167 5.68 -4.31 -8.30
C LEU A 167 7.09 -4.21 -8.87
N LEU A 168 7.25 -4.31 -10.19
CA LEU A 168 8.55 -4.13 -10.86
C LEU A 168 9.03 -2.68 -10.79
N GLY A 169 8.13 -1.73 -11.04
CA GLY A 169 8.43 -0.30 -10.97
C GLY A 169 8.84 0.12 -9.57
N SER A 170 8.09 -0.29 -8.54
CA SER A 170 8.45 -0.02 -7.15
C SER A 170 9.65 -0.83 -6.67
N GLY A 171 9.83 -2.07 -7.13
CA GLY A 171 10.96 -2.92 -6.75
C GLY A 171 12.29 -2.46 -7.37
N LEU A 172 12.41 -2.50 -8.70
CA LEU A 172 13.64 -2.09 -9.38
C LEU A 172 13.92 -0.60 -9.20
N GLY A 173 12.90 0.24 -9.37
CA GLY A 173 13.03 1.67 -9.19
C GLY A 173 13.32 2.04 -7.74
N GLY A 174 12.68 1.39 -6.78
CA GLY A 174 12.90 1.63 -5.35
C GLY A 174 14.31 1.23 -4.94
N LEU A 175 14.80 0.10 -5.43
CA LEU A 175 16.17 -0.34 -5.21
C LEU A 175 17.16 0.68 -5.77
N LEU A 176 16.96 1.14 -7.01
CA LEU A 176 17.81 2.15 -7.63
C LEU A 176 17.83 3.45 -6.83
N VAL A 177 16.66 3.99 -6.46
CA VAL A 177 16.57 5.20 -5.64
C VAL A 177 17.25 5.00 -4.29
N SER A 178 17.07 3.83 -3.66
CA SER A 178 17.64 3.54 -2.34
C SER A 178 19.17 3.50 -2.29
N LEU A 179 19.82 3.19 -3.41
CA LEU A 179 21.30 3.17 -3.49
C LEU A 179 21.90 4.58 -3.47
N PHE A 180 21.12 5.58 -3.92
CA PHE A 180 21.55 6.98 -3.99
C PHE A 180 20.83 7.89 -2.98
N ALA A 181 19.89 7.35 -2.21
CA ALA A 181 19.11 8.11 -1.25
C ALA A 181 20.00 8.51 -0.05
N PRO A 182 20.06 9.81 0.30
CA PRO A 182 20.77 10.25 1.49
C PRO A 182 20.05 9.77 2.76
N TYR A 183 20.81 9.22 3.71
CA TYR A 183 20.29 8.90 5.03
C TYR A 183 20.13 10.16 5.88
N ALA A 184 19.12 10.17 6.75
CA ALA A 184 18.96 11.22 7.72
C ALA A 184 20.17 11.25 8.69
N PRO A 185 20.60 12.45 9.15
CA PRO A 185 21.76 12.58 10.02
C PRO A 185 21.57 11.79 11.32
N GLY A 186 22.58 10.99 11.69
CA GLY A 186 22.57 10.17 12.91
C GLY A 186 21.91 8.80 12.79
N VAL A 187 21.36 8.44 11.62
CA VAL A 187 20.80 7.11 11.38
C VAL A 187 21.86 6.19 10.78
N VAL A 188 22.25 5.16 11.52
CA VAL A 188 23.09 4.08 10.99
C VAL A 188 22.19 3.01 10.38
N PRO A 189 22.31 2.70 9.08
CA PRO A 189 21.46 1.69 8.46
C PRO A 189 21.78 0.30 9.03
N GLU A 190 20.75 -0.39 9.51
CA GLU A 190 20.86 -1.81 9.86
C GLU A 190 20.97 -2.62 8.57
N LEU A 191 22.16 -3.19 8.34
CA LEU A 191 22.48 -3.98 7.17
C LEU A 191 22.31 -5.46 7.48
N THR A 192 21.47 -6.13 6.70
CA THR A 192 21.33 -7.59 6.69
C THR A 192 21.86 -8.09 5.36
N LEU A 193 22.97 -8.84 5.37
CA LEU A 193 23.67 -9.32 4.16
C LEU A 193 24.06 -8.17 3.20
N GLY A 194 24.49 -7.03 3.74
CA GLY A 194 24.95 -5.88 2.95
C GLY A 194 23.83 -5.01 2.35
N LEU A 195 22.56 -5.33 2.62
CA LEU A 195 21.40 -4.54 2.19
C LEU A 195 20.56 -4.12 3.39
N THR A 196 19.91 -2.96 3.27
CA THR A 196 18.94 -2.48 4.26
C THR A 196 17.62 -3.26 4.20
N ARG A 197 16.84 -3.24 5.28
CA ARG A 197 15.49 -3.87 5.30
C ARG A 197 14.59 -3.37 4.16
N LEU A 198 14.69 -2.08 3.83
CA LEU A 198 13.91 -1.45 2.77
C LEU A 198 14.37 -1.90 1.37
N GLN A 199 15.68 -2.09 1.16
CA GLN A 199 16.20 -2.69 -0.06
C GLN A 199 15.74 -4.13 -0.24
N TRP A 200 15.73 -4.93 0.83
CA TRP A 200 15.19 -6.30 0.79
C TRP A 200 13.71 -6.34 0.42
N LEU A 201 12.92 -5.38 0.93
CA LEU A 201 11.53 -5.22 0.55
C LEU A 201 11.39 -4.95 -0.96
N PHE A 202 12.23 -4.07 -1.52
CA PHE A 202 12.23 -3.79 -2.96
C PHE A 202 12.66 -4.98 -3.82
N VAL A 203 13.67 -5.73 -3.40
CA VAL A 203 14.04 -7.00 -4.05
C VAL A 203 12.85 -7.96 -4.06
N GLY A 204 12.18 -8.10 -2.91
CA GLY A 204 10.97 -8.93 -2.79
C GLY A 204 9.87 -8.48 -3.74
N CYS A 205 9.56 -7.18 -3.78
CA CYS A 205 8.57 -6.62 -4.70
C CYS A 205 8.95 -6.89 -6.17
N GLY A 206 10.21 -6.70 -6.55
CA GLY A 206 10.70 -6.98 -7.90
C GLY A 206 10.56 -8.44 -8.29
N LEU A 207 10.95 -9.36 -7.39
CA LEU A 207 10.81 -10.81 -7.62
C LEU A 207 9.35 -11.24 -7.76
N VAL A 208 8.46 -10.76 -6.88
CA VAL A 208 7.03 -11.07 -6.97
C VAL A 208 6.43 -10.50 -8.25
N GLY A 209 6.84 -9.28 -8.65
CA GLY A 209 6.40 -8.66 -9.90
C GLY A 209 6.86 -9.42 -11.16
N ALA A 210 8.06 -10.01 -11.13
CA ALA A 210 8.63 -10.79 -12.23
C ALA A 210 8.01 -12.19 -12.34
N LEU A 211 7.60 -12.79 -11.21
CA LEU A 211 6.97 -14.11 -11.15
C LEU A 211 5.45 -14.07 -11.38
N LEU A 212 4.88 -12.88 -11.54
CA LEU A 212 3.43 -12.70 -11.65
C LEU A 212 2.95 -13.22 -13.02
N PRO A 213 1.99 -14.17 -13.07
CA PRO A 213 1.50 -14.69 -14.32
C PRO A 213 0.70 -13.59 -15.04
N LEU A 214 1.18 -13.20 -16.22
CA LEU A 214 0.53 -12.22 -17.07
C LEU A 214 -0.43 -12.96 -18.01
N SER A 215 -1.70 -12.55 -18.03
CA SER A 215 -2.62 -13.02 -19.06
C SER A 215 -2.32 -12.28 -20.36
N GLU A 216 -2.18 -13.01 -21.47
CA GLU A 216 -1.96 -12.40 -22.78
C GLU A 216 -3.10 -11.44 -23.14
N PRO A 217 -2.79 -10.27 -23.73
CA PRO A 217 -3.80 -9.32 -24.15
C PRO A 217 -4.72 -9.96 -25.20
N ALA A 218 -6.04 -9.82 -25.01
CA ALA A 218 -7.08 -10.39 -25.87
C ALA A 218 -6.97 -10.01 -27.36
N ARG A 219 -6.14 -9.01 -27.69
CA ARG A 219 -5.88 -8.52 -29.06
C ARG A 219 -5.33 -9.59 -30.01
N ASP A 220 -4.61 -10.59 -29.49
CA ASP A 220 -4.07 -11.69 -30.33
C ASP A 220 -5.14 -12.73 -30.71
N LYS A 221 -6.24 -12.81 -29.95
CA LYS A 221 -7.34 -13.75 -30.23
C LYS A 221 -8.24 -13.29 -31.36
N ASP A 222 -8.38 -11.98 -31.55
CA ASP A 222 -9.18 -11.42 -32.64
C ASP A 222 -8.43 -11.48 -33.98
N GLU A 223 -7.11 -11.26 -34.00
CA GLU A 223 -6.29 -11.46 -35.21
C GLU A 223 -6.21 -12.93 -35.65
N HIS A 224 -6.18 -13.87 -34.70
CA HIS A 224 -6.21 -15.30 -35.02
C HIS A 224 -7.58 -15.74 -35.57
N LYS A 225 -8.69 -15.24 -35.00
CA LYS A 225 -10.03 -15.50 -35.53
C LYS A 225 -10.26 -14.86 -36.90
N GLU A 226 -9.73 -13.66 -37.13
CA GLU A 226 -9.86 -12.98 -38.42
C GLU A 226 -9.02 -13.68 -39.51
N LYS A 227 -7.85 -14.22 -39.16
CA LYS A 227 -7.04 -15.06 -40.07
C LYS A 227 -7.73 -16.39 -40.39
N GLU A 228 -8.29 -17.09 -39.41
CA GLU A 228 -9.07 -18.32 -39.67
C GLU A 228 -10.31 -18.05 -40.52
N SER A 229 -11.02 -16.93 -40.29
CA SER A 229 -12.18 -16.52 -41.07
C SER A 229 -11.89 -16.19 -42.54
N ARG A 230 -10.66 -15.77 -42.89
CA ARG A 230 -10.26 -15.48 -44.27
C ARG A 230 -9.75 -16.69 -45.04
N THR A 231 -9.67 -17.86 -44.39
CA THR A 231 -9.15 -19.10 -45.00
C THR A 231 -10.26 -20.09 -45.39
N TYR A 232 -11.53 -19.71 -45.20
CA TYR A 232 -12.72 -20.42 -45.69
C TYR A 232 -13.41 -19.62 -46.81
#